data_AF-A0A9Q3WM49-F1
#
_entry.id   AF-A0A9Q3WM49-F1
#
_cell.length_a   1.000
_cell.length_b   1.000
_cell.length_c   1.000
_cell.angle_alpha   90.00
_cell.angle_beta   90.00
_cell.angle_gamma   90.00
#
_symmetry.space_group_name_H-M   'P 1'
#
loop_
_entity.id
_entity.type
_entity.pdbx_description
1 polymer ?
#
loop_
_entity_poly.entity_id
_entity_poly.type
_entity_poly.pdbx_seq_one_letter_code
_entity_poly.pdbx_strand_id
1 'polypeptide(L)'
;MPRSAFLSLLLLAAACTQVPELNERISPDLRKAGFPKLVPLDEALGPPADPEGEAQAVQKSLEARRDALAQRARRLQEATDQDTSQSETE
;
A
#
# COMPACT_ATOMS: atom_id res chain seq x y z
N MET A 1 -42.09 -9.17 -3.28
CA MET A 1 -40.77 -9.14 -3.95
C MET A 1 -40.46 -7.89 -4.83
N PRO A 2 -41.38 -6.95 -5.15
CA PRO A 2 -41.00 -5.80 -6.01
C PRO A 2 -40.35 -4.63 -5.25
N ARG A 3 -40.53 -4.54 -3.93
CA ARG A 3 -40.01 -3.43 -3.10
C ARG A 3 -38.48 -3.42 -3.00
N SER A 4 -37.85 -4.59 -2.91
CA SER A 4 -36.40 -4.74 -2.83
C SER A 4 -35.73 -4.35 -4.15
N ALA A 5 -36.31 -4.75 -5.29
CA ALA A 5 -35.81 -4.38 -6.62
C ALA A 5 -35.91 -2.85 -6.85
N PHE A 6 -36.98 -2.23 -6.36
CA PHE A 6 -37.17 -0.77 -6.46
C PHE A 6 -36.15 0.01 -5.63
N LEU A 7 -35.83 -0.47 -4.41
CA LEU A 7 -34.79 0.12 -3.56
C LEU A 7 -33.39 0.03 -4.18
N SER A 8 -33.04 -1.12 -4.77
CA SER A 8 -31.74 -1.28 -5.44
C SER A 8 -31.59 -0.37 -6.66
N LEU A 9 -32.67 -0.15 -7.42
CA LEU A 9 -32.67 0.75 -8.58
C LEU A 9 -32.47 2.22 -8.17
N LEU A 10 -33.10 2.66 -7.07
CA LEU A 10 -32.91 4.00 -6.52
C LEU A 10 -31.47 4.25 -6.03
N LEU A 11 -30.85 3.24 -5.42
CA LEU A 11 -29.47 3.33 -4.91
C LEU A 11 -28.45 3.47 -6.05
N LEU A 12 -28.65 2.75 -7.16
CA LEU A 12 -27.81 2.85 -8.35
C LEU A 12 -27.93 4.21 -9.04
N ALA A 13 -29.13 4.80 -9.05
CA ALA A 13 -29.35 6.13 -9.61
C ALA A 13 -28.68 7.24 -8.76
N ALA A 14 -28.65 7.11 -7.44
CA ALA A 14 -27.99 8.07 -6.54
C ALA A 14 -26.45 8.04 -6.66
N ALA A 15 -25.86 6.88 -6.98
CA ALA A 15 -24.41 6.71 -7.12
C ALA A 15 -23.83 7.37 -8.39
N CYS A 16 -24.67 7.67 -9.39
CA CYS A 16 -24.27 8.38 -10.62
C CYS A 16 -24.58 9.88 -10.57
N THR A 17 -24.90 10.45 -9.40
CA THR A 17 -25.27 11.86 -9.31
C THR A 17 -24.03 12.76 -9.23
N GLN A 18 -24.01 13.77 -10.09
CA GLN A 18 -23.06 14.85 -10.06
C GLN A 18 -23.21 15.60 -8.71
N VAL A 19 -22.15 15.62 -7.89
CA VAL A 19 -22.18 16.31 -6.57
C VAL A 19 -22.35 17.82 -6.81
N PRO A 20 -23.53 18.41 -6.53
CA PRO A 20 -23.83 19.78 -6.92
C PRO A 20 -22.96 20.80 -6.17
N GLU A 21 -22.75 20.57 -4.87
CA GLU A 21 -21.89 21.38 -3.99
C GLU A 21 -20.45 21.55 -4.51
N LEU A 22 -19.90 20.59 -5.25
CA LEU A 22 -18.55 20.69 -5.83
C LEU A 22 -18.54 21.57 -7.09
N ASN A 23 -19.56 21.45 -7.93
CA ASN A 23 -19.67 22.22 -9.17
C ASN A 23 -19.97 23.71 -8.92
N GLU A 24 -20.70 24.01 -7.85
CA GLU A 24 -21.05 25.38 -7.45
C GLU A 24 -19.85 26.16 -6.89
N ARG A 25 -18.85 25.44 -6.35
CA ARG A 25 -17.60 26.04 -5.83
C ARG A 25 -16.60 26.44 -6.93
N ILE A 26 -16.83 26.02 -8.17
CA ILE A 26 -15.99 26.43 -9.30
C ILE A 26 -16.46 27.80 -9.79
N SER A 27 -15.60 28.81 -9.68
CA SER A 27 -15.86 30.15 -10.23
C SER A 27 -16.16 30.06 -11.74
N PRO A 28 -17.11 30.86 -12.29
CA PRO A 28 -17.43 30.85 -13.72
C PRO A 28 -16.22 31.03 -14.64
N ASP A 29 -15.20 31.74 -14.19
CA ASP A 29 -13.95 31.96 -14.94
C ASP A 29 -13.10 30.68 -15.02
N LEU A 30 -13.05 29.90 -13.93
CA LEU A 30 -12.32 28.64 -13.87
C LEU A 30 -13.00 27.52 -14.69
N ARG A 31 -14.33 27.57 -14.86
CA ARG A 31 -15.06 26.59 -15.68
C ARG A 31 -14.67 26.61 -17.16
N LYS A 32 -14.19 27.75 -17.65
CA LYS A 32 -13.78 27.96 -19.05
C LYS A 32 -12.29 28.20 -19.21
N ALA A 33 -11.55 28.23 -18.11
CA ALA A 33 -10.11 28.41 -18.14
C ALA A 33 -9.47 27.22 -18.85
N GLY A 34 -8.54 27.51 -19.76
CA GLY A 34 -7.68 26.47 -20.31
C GLY A 34 -6.84 25.86 -19.21
N PHE A 35 -6.50 24.58 -19.36
CA PHE A 35 -5.49 23.97 -18.50
C PHE A 35 -4.16 24.73 -18.64
N PRO A 36 -3.40 24.87 -17.53
CA PRO A 36 -2.07 25.45 -17.60
C PRO A 36 -1.17 24.59 -18.50
N LYS A 37 -0.06 25.17 -18.94
CA LYS A 37 0.93 24.45 -19.75
C LYS A 37 1.40 23.20 -19.00
N LEU A 38 1.14 22.02 -19.56
CA LEU A 38 1.58 20.75 -18.99
C LEU A 38 3.11 20.63 -19.12
N VAL A 39 3.74 20.12 -18.08
CA VAL A 39 5.18 19.80 -18.06
C VAL A 39 5.34 18.31 -18.37
N PRO A 40 6.22 17.91 -19.30
CA PRO A 40 6.51 16.51 -19.56
C PRO A 40 6.99 15.79 -18.30
N LEU A 41 6.47 14.57 -18.08
CA LEU A 41 6.82 13.79 -16.88
C LEU A 41 8.30 13.44 -16.83
N ASP A 42 8.89 13.14 -17.98
CA ASP A 42 10.32 12.83 -18.09
C ASP A 42 11.21 14.01 -17.64
N GLU A 43 10.72 15.25 -17.78
CA GLU A 43 11.42 16.46 -17.31
C GLU A 43 11.16 16.71 -15.81
N ALA A 44 9.99 16.33 -15.31
CA ALA A 44 9.55 16.63 -13.94
C ALA A 44 9.99 15.57 -12.90
N LEU A 45 10.07 14.30 -13.29
CA LEU A 45 10.25 13.17 -12.37
C LEU A 45 11.70 12.74 -12.16
N GLY A 46 12.66 13.41 -12.82
CA GLY A 46 14.06 13.05 -12.77
C GLY A 46 14.36 11.72 -13.48
N PRO A 47 15.58 11.17 -13.32
CA PRO A 47 15.94 9.92 -13.96
C PRO A 47 15.02 8.77 -13.53
N PRO A 48 14.65 7.86 -14.44
CA PRO A 48 13.90 6.67 -14.08
C PRO A 48 14.69 5.85 -13.05
N ALA A 49 13.98 5.32 -12.06
CA ALA A 49 14.54 4.37 -11.11
C ALA A 49 15.01 3.09 -11.86
N ASP A 50 15.99 2.39 -11.27
CA ASP A 50 16.38 1.04 -11.69
C ASP A 50 15.59 0.02 -10.84
N PRO A 51 14.44 -0.48 -11.33
CA PRO A 51 13.58 -1.34 -10.53
C PRO A 51 14.25 -2.67 -10.19
N GLU A 52 15.10 -3.19 -11.07
CA GLU A 52 15.79 -4.45 -10.84
C GLU A 52 16.88 -4.29 -9.77
N GLY A 53 17.67 -3.22 -9.87
CA GLY A 53 18.68 -2.87 -8.86
C GLY A 53 18.09 -2.65 -7.48
N GLU A 54 16.99 -1.91 -7.39
CA GLU A 54 16.28 -1.67 -6.12
C GLU A 54 15.69 -2.95 -5.54
N ALA A 55 15.05 -3.79 -6.37
CA ALA A 55 14.52 -5.08 -5.94
C ALA A 55 15.62 -6.00 -5.39
N GLN A 56 16.78 -6.06 -6.05
CA GLN A 56 17.93 -6.83 -5.59
C GLN A 56 18.48 -6.32 -4.25
N ALA A 57 18.52 -5.00 -4.04
CA ALA A 57 18.95 -4.41 -2.78
C ALA A 57 18.00 -4.78 -1.63
N VAL A 58 16.69 -4.72 -1.88
CA VAL A 58 15.66 -5.14 -0.93
C VAL A 58 15.81 -6.63 -0.60
N GLN A 59 15.96 -7.49 -1.61
CA GLN A 59 16.12 -8.92 -1.43
C GLN A 59 17.32 -9.26 -0.54
N LYS A 60 18.49 -8.66 -0.79
CA LYS A 60 19.70 -8.85 0.02
C LYS A 60 19.49 -8.46 1.48
N SER A 61 18.79 -7.34 1.73
CA SER A 61 18.46 -6.89 3.08
C SER A 61 17.56 -7.89 3.80
N LEU A 62 16.54 -8.42 3.12
CA LEU A 62 15.63 -9.41 3.68
C LEU A 62 16.32 -10.75 3.99
N GLU A 63 17.20 -11.23 3.10
CA GLU A 63 18.00 -12.44 3.32
C GLU A 63 18.92 -12.31 4.53
N ALA A 64 19.65 -11.20 4.66
CA ALA A 64 20.51 -10.94 5.80
C ALA A 64 19.72 -10.92 7.13
N ARG A 65 18.53 -10.32 7.11
CA ARG A 65 17.63 -10.30 8.28
C ARG A 65 17.13 -11.69 8.63
N ARG A 66 16.70 -12.47 7.63
CA ARG A 66 16.27 -13.86 7.82
C ARG A 66 17.38 -14.67 8.50
N ASP A 67 18.60 -14.57 8.00
CA ASP A 67 19.73 -15.37 8.48
C ASP A 67 20.10 -14.99 9.93
N ALA A 68 20.10 -13.69 10.23
CA ALA A 68 20.31 -13.21 11.60
C ALA A 68 19.23 -13.71 12.57
N LEU A 69 17.95 -13.75 12.14
CA LEU A 69 16.86 -14.31 12.94
C LEU A 69 17.01 -15.82 13.13
N ALA A 70 17.39 -16.56 12.08
CA ALA A 70 17.61 -17.99 12.15
C ALA A 70 18.73 -18.35 13.14
N GLN A 71 19.84 -17.59 13.13
CA GLN A 71 20.92 -17.76 14.10
C GLN A 71 20.46 -17.48 15.53
N ARG A 72 19.66 -16.44 15.75
CA ARG A 72 19.09 -16.13 17.08
C ARG A 72 18.16 -17.25 17.56
N ALA A 73 17.33 -17.78 16.68
CA ALA A 73 16.42 -18.88 17.02
C ALA A 73 17.19 -20.15 17.43
N ARG A 74 18.25 -20.52 16.71
CA ARG A 74 19.11 -21.67 17.05
C ARG A 74 19.71 -21.53 18.45
N ARG A 75 20.30 -20.37 18.75
CA ARG A 75 20.87 -20.09 20.09
C ARG A 75 19.83 -20.19 21.20
N LEU A 76 18.59 -19.75 20.93
CA LEU A 76 17.51 -19.84 21.91
C LEU A 76 17.08 -21.29 22.14
N GLN A 77 16.96 -22.09 21.08
CA GLN A 77 16.63 -23.52 21.19
C GLN A 77 17.69 -24.28 21.98
N GLU A 78 18.97 -24.07 21.66
CA GLU A 78 20.09 -24.68 22.38
C GLU A 78 20.07 -24.33 23.88
N ALA A 79 19.73 -23.09 24.23
CA ALA A 79 19.62 -22.67 25.62
C ALA A 79 18.42 -23.34 26.34
N THR A 80 17.28 -23.48 25.67
CA THR A 80 16.10 -24.17 26.22
C THR A 80 16.34 -25.68 26.41
N ASP A 81 17.05 -26.33 25.48
CA ASP A 81 17.39 -27.75 25.57
C ASP A 81 18.34 -28.03 26.76
N GLN A 82 19.27 -27.11 27.03
CA GLN A 82 20.18 -27.18 28.19
C GLN A 82 19.44 -27.00 29.53
N ASP A 83 18.51 -26.05 29.60
CA ASP A 83 17.68 -25.80 30.79
C ASP A 83 16.82 -27.03 31.13
N THR A 84 16.23 -27.66 30.11
CA THR A 84 15.43 -28.90 30.28
C THR A 84 16.28 -30.06 30.81
N SER A 85 17.51 -30.22 30.29
CA SER A 85 18.42 -31.29 30.72
C SER A 85 18.95 -31.12 32.15
N GLN A 86 19.04 -29.87 32.66
CA GLN A 86 19.45 -29.61 34.05
C GLN A 86 18.34 -29.95 35.05
N SER A 87 17.06 -29.81 34.65
CA SER A 87 15.91 -30.11 35.51
C SER A 87 15.64 -31.61 35.76
N GLU A 88 16.23 -32.51 34.97
CA GLU A 88 16.06 -33.97 35.12
C GLU A 88 17.09 -34.62 36.06
N THR A 89 18.05 -33.85 36.59
CA THR A 89 19.15 -34.38 37.43
C THR A 89 19.10 -33.94 38.91
N GLU A 90 18.03 -33.28 39.35
CA GLU A 90 17.80 -32.93 40.77
C GLU A 90 16.63 -33.71 41.39
#